data_AF-X1CK20-F1
#
_entry.id   AF-X1CK20-F1
#
_cell.length_a   1.000
_cell.length_b   1.000
_cell.length_c   1.000
_cell.angle_alpha   90.00
_cell.angle_beta   90.00
_cell.angle_gamma   90.00
#
_symmetry.space_group_name_H-M   'P 1'
#
loop_
_entity.id
_entity.type
_entity.pdbx_description
1 polymer ?
#
loop_
_entity_poly.entity_id
_entity_poly.type
_entity_poly.pdbx_seq_one_letter_code
_entity_poly.pdbx_strand_id
1 'polypeptide(L)'
;MSAAIFAPELKKYIDREYPGLKFEVGGGDPAGDAGGQATEDTPFKIMRKHGINIQPAHSNNPLLRRASIINLLKELRMDGKPGFLISPKAKVWRKGLAGGFNYKRVQVAGDERYHDMPDKNRYSHVCEAAEYGLMMA
;
A
#
# COMPACT_ATOMS: atom_id res chain seq x y z
N MET A 1 -12.38 11.05 -5.33
CA MET A 1 -13.21 10.89 -4.11
C MET A 1 -12.48 11.57 -2.97
N SER A 2 -13.14 12.42 -2.16
CA SER A 2 -12.50 13.10 -1.03
C SER A 2 -12.33 12.15 0.16
N ALA A 3 -11.33 12.42 1.00
CA ALA A 3 -11.09 11.63 2.22
C ALA A 3 -12.29 11.62 3.16
N ALA A 4 -13.07 12.71 3.19
CA ALA A 4 -14.28 12.84 4.00
C ALA A 4 -15.40 11.86 3.61
N ILE A 5 -15.50 11.48 2.34
CA ILE A 5 -16.47 10.48 1.87
C ILE A 5 -15.90 9.07 2.02
N PHE A 6 -14.60 8.92 1.79
CA PHE A 6 -13.92 7.63 1.81
C PHE A 6 -13.82 7.03 3.21
N ALA A 7 -13.45 7.83 4.22
CA ALA A 7 -13.25 7.38 5.59
C ALA A 7 -14.46 6.65 6.21
N PRO A 8 -15.70 7.20 6.16
CA PRO A 8 -16.86 6.51 6.73
C PRO A 8 -17.23 5.24 5.97
N GLU A 9 -17.09 5.23 4.63
CA GLU A 9 -17.36 4.04 3.82
C GLU A 9 -16.35 2.93 4.10
N LEU A 10 -15.07 3.28 4.27
CA LEU A 10 -14.04 2.31 4.66
C LEU A 10 -14.32 1.72 6.04
N LYS A 11 -14.73 2.55 7.01
CA LYS A 11 -15.06 2.06 8.36
C LYS A 11 -16.22 1.06 8.32
N LYS A 12 -17.31 1.38 7.61
CA LYS A 12 -18.47 0.48 7.42
C LYS A 12 -18.05 -0.84 6.79
N TYR A 13 -17.18 -0.79 5.78
CA TYR A 13 -16.68 -1.99 5.11
C TYR A 13 -15.86 -2.86 6.08
N ILE A 14 -14.94 -2.27 6.85
CA ILE A 14 -14.12 -3.01 7.81
C ILE A 14 -15.02 -3.68 8.86
N ASP A 15 -15.96 -2.93 9.44
CA ASP A 15 -16.84 -3.44 10.50
C ASP A 15 -17.74 -4.59 10.00
N ARG A 16 -18.17 -4.53 8.73
CA ARG A 16 -19.00 -5.56 8.11
C ARG A 16 -18.21 -6.82 7.74
N GLU A 17 -17.03 -6.65 7.13
CA GLU A 17 -16.28 -7.77 6.55
C GLU A 17 -15.31 -8.44 7.53
N TYR A 18 -14.92 -7.73 8.59
CA TYR A 18 -13.96 -8.17 9.59
C TYR A 18 -14.50 -7.96 11.02
N PRO A 19 -15.69 -8.47 11.35
CA PRO A 19 -16.27 -8.29 12.67
C PRO A 19 -15.39 -8.90 13.75
N GLY A 20 -15.16 -8.16 14.83
CA GLY A 20 -14.33 -8.61 15.97
C GLY A 20 -12.83 -8.47 15.77
N LEU A 21 -12.36 -8.04 14.59
CA LEU A 21 -10.95 -7.72 14.36
C LEU A 21 -10.69 -6.24 14.62
N LYS A 22 -9.61 -5.95 15.36
CA LYS A 22 -9.16 -4.60 15.62
C LYS A 22 -8.24 -4.14 14.49
N PHE A 23 -8.56 -3.01 13.88
CA PHE A 23 -7.63 -2.33 12.97
C PHE A 23 -6.52 -1.68 13.80
N GLU A 24 -5.28 -2.19 13.70
CA GLU A 24 -4.16 -1.70 14.50
C GLU A 24 -3.59 -0.39 13.96
N VAL A 25 -2.96 -0.43 12.78
CA VAL A 25 -2.34 0.73 12.15
C VAL A 25 -2.38 0.58 10.63
N GLY A 26 -2.65 1.69 9.94
CA GLY A 26 -2.47 1.82 8.50
C GLY A 26 -1.33 2.77 8.16
N GLY A 27 -0.58 2.48 7.10
CA GLY A 27 0.43 3.39 6.56
C GLY A 27 -0.12 4.22 5.40
N GLY A 28 0.33 5.47 5.28
CA GLY A 28 0.05 6.31 4.12
C GLY A 28 1.28 7.07 3.64
N ASP A 29 1.17 7.65 2.45
CA ASP A 29 2.22 8.49 1.88
C ASP A 29 2.49 9.69 2.82
N PRO A 30 3.75 9.92 3.25
CA PRO A 30 4.10 11.04 4.12
C PRO A 30 3.68 12.40 3.55
N ALA A 31 3.65 12.54 2.21
CA ALA A 31 3.19 13.77 1.56
C ALA A 31 1.69 14.04 1.78
N GLY A 32 0.90 13.05 2.17
CA GLY A 32 -0.51 13.23 2.54
C GLY A 32 -0.71 13.95 3.89
N ASP A 33 0.35 14.13 4.67
CA ASP A 33 0.31 14.86 5.96
C ASP A 33 0.73 16.32 5.78
N ALA A 34 1.34 16.65 4.64
CA ALA A 34 1.47 18.02 4.18
C ALA A 34 0.08 18.47 3.74
N GLY A 35 -0.64 19.17 4.62
CA GLY A 35 -1.98 19.69 4.33
C GLY A 35 -2.03 20.39 2.96
N GLY A 36 -3.04 20.05 2.16
CA GLY A 36 -3.30 20.80 0.93
C GLY A 36 -3.73 22.22 1.27
N GLN A 37 -3.32 23.20 0.46
CA GLN A 37 -3.69 24.62 0.59
C GLN A 37 -5.21 24.91 0.65
N ALA A 38 -6.08 23.89 0.47
CA ALA A 38 -7.53 24.03 0.37
C ALA A 38 -8.34 23.39 1.53
N THR A 39 -7.73 22.58 2.41
CA THR A 39 -8.45 21.95 3.53
C THR A 39 -7.57 21.91 4.78
N GLU A 40 -8.03 22.53 5.87
CA GLU A 40 -7.33 22.59 7.17
C GLU A 40 -7.11 21.19 7.81
N ASP A 41 -7.91 20.20 7.39
CA ASP A 41 -7.79 18.81 7.81
C ASP A 41 -7.01 17.96 6.80
N THR A 42 -5.90 17.38 7.26
CA THR A 42 -5.16 16.39 6.47
C THR A 42 -6.01 15.11 6.28
N PRO A 43 -5.87 14.40 5.16
CA PRO A 43 -6.49 13.09 4.97
C PRO A 43 -6.28 12.15 6.16
N PHE A 44 -5.12 12.19 6.82
CA PHE A 44 -4.84 11.41 8.02
C PHE A 44 -5.75 11.79 9.20
N LYS A 45 -5.95 13.09 9.46
CA LYS A 45 -6.87 13.57 10.51
C LYS A 45 -8.29 13.08 10.27
N ILE A 46 -8.77 13.15 9.04
CA ILE A 46 -10.12 12.70 8.67
C ILE A 46 -10.27 11.20 8.93
N MET A 47 -9.32 10.37 8.50
CA MET A 47 -9.36 8.93 8.71
C MET A 47 -9.34 8.57 10.22
N ARG A 48 -8.49 9.25 11.00
CA ARG A 48 -8.42 9.07 12.46
C ARG A 48 -9.72 9.47 13.17
N LYS A 49 -10.38 10.54 12.72
CA LYS A 49 -11.70 10.98 13.24
C LYS A 49 -12.78 9.92 13.07
N HIS A 50 -12.66 9.08 12.04
CA HIS A 50 -13.57 7.95 11.79
C HIS A 50 -13.11 6.63 12.43
N GLY A 51 -12.13 6.67 13.33
CA GLY A 51 -11.64 5.49 14.06
C GLY A 51 -10.71 4.60 13.23
N ILE A 52 -10.14 5.11 12.14
CA ILE A 52 -9.15 4.40 11.32
C ILE A 52 -7.78 4.98 11.64
N ASN A 53 -6.99 4.24 12.41
CA ASN A 53 -5.68 4.68 12.87
C ASN A 53 -4.65 4.63 11.73
N ILE A 54 -4.46 5.73 11.01
CA ILE A 54 -3.47 5.83 9.92
C ILE A 54 -2.31 6.74 10.31
N GLN A 55 -1.08 6.34 9.98
CA GLN A 55 0.16 7.05 10.24
C GLN A 55 0.95 7.28 8.94
N PRO A 56 1.69 8.40 8.84
CA PRO A 56 2.61 8.62 7.72
C PRO A 56 3.74 7.60 7.77
N ALA A 57 4.16 7.11 6.60
CA ALA A 57 5.23 6.14 6.55
C ALA A 57 6.61 6.73 6.96
N HIS A 58 7.49 5.90 7.54
CA HIS A 58 8.83 6.33 7.96
C HIS A 58 9.70 6.85 6.81
N SER A 59 9.46 6.39 5.58
CA SER A 59 10.18 6.84 4.39
C SER A 59 9.33 6.71 3.13
N ASN A 60 9.55 7.61 2.18
CA ASN A 60 9.03 7.51 0.81
C ASN A 60 10.09 7.03 -0.19
N ASN A 61 11.22 6.49 0.27
CA ASN A 61 12.23 5.94 -0.63
C ASN A 61 11.67 4.67 -1.33
N PRO A 62 11.54 4.64 -2.67
CA PRO A 62 10.96 3.51 -3.39
C PRO A 62 11.65 2.17 -3.12
N LEU A 63 12.97 2.19 -2.87
CA LEU A 63 13.73 0.98 -2.55
C LEU A 63 13.35 0.41 -1.19
N LEU A 64 13.25 1.27 -0.16
CA LEU A 64 12.85 0.87 1.19
C LEU A 64 11.39 0.37 1.21
N ARG A 65 10.51 1.08 0.53
CA ARG A 65 9.10 0.69 0.38
C ARG A 65 8.96 -0.69 -0.26
N ARG A 66 9.71 -0.95 -1.33
CA ARG A 66 9.65 -2.25 -1.99
C ARG A 66 10.28 -3.36 -1.16
N ALA A 67 11.37 -3.05 -0.45
CA ALA A 67 12.02 -4.01 0.43
C ALA A 67 11.08 -4.50 1.54
N SER A 68 10.16 -3.65 2.05
CA SER A 68 9.20 -4.06 3.09
C SER A 68 8.32 -5.24 2.63
N ILE A 69 7.80 -5.19 1.40
CA ILE A 69 7.01 -6.28 0.83
C ILE A 69 7.88 -7.50 0.53
N ILE A 70 9.03 -7.29 -0.13
CA ILE A 70 9.89 -8.39 -0.58
C ILE A 70 10.38 -9.23 0.59
N ASN A 71 10.78 -8.58 1.69
CA ASN A 71 11.29 -9.27 2.87
C ASN A 71 10.21 -10.16 3.49
N LEU A 72 9.00 -9.63 3.67
CA LEU A 72 7.86 -10.38 4.21
C LEU A 72 7.43 -11.55 3.32
N LEU A 73 7.48 -11.39 1.99
CA LEU A 73 7.15 -12.46 1.05
C LEU A 73 8.21 -13.58 0.99
N LYS A 74 9.47 -13.27 1.34
CA LYS A 74 10.58 -14.23 1.37
C LYS A 74 10.73 -14.93 2.72
N GLU A 75 10.13 -14.39 3.78
CA GLU A 75 10.23 -14.94 5.12
C GLU A 75 9.39 -16.22 5.27
N LEU A 76 10.05 -17.28 5.74
CA LEU A 76 9.40 -18.47 6.26
C LEU A 76 9.54 -18.47 7.78
N ARG A 77 8.45 -18.77 8.48
CA ARG A 77 8.45 -18.95 9.92
C ARG A 77 9.13 -20.27 10.27
N MET A 78 9.49 -20.44 11.55
CA MET A 78 10.15 -21.66 12.04
C MET A 78 9.35 -22.94 11.76
N ASP A 79 8.03 -22.84 11.60
CA ASP A 79 7.14 -23.95 11.25
C ASP A 79 7.04 -24.21 9.73
N GLY A 80 7.88 -23.55 8.92
CA GLY A 80 7.91 -23.67 7.47
C GLY A 80 6.76 -22.96 6.75
N LYS A 81 5.89 -22.23 7.46
CA LYS A 81 4.78 -21.49 6.84
C LYS A 81 5.23 -20.09 6.38
N PRO A 82 4.57 -19.52 5.36
CA PRO A 82 4.82 -18.13 4.96
C PRO A 82 4.64 -17.16 6.12
N GLY A 83 5.58 -16.24 6.32
CA GLY A 83 5.48 -15.16 7.31
C GLY A 83 4.41 -14.13 6.97
N PHE A 84 3.93 -14.12 5.72
CA PHE A 84 2.95 -13.19 5.22
C PHE A 84 1.93 -13.86 4.29
N LEU A 85 0.64 -13.57 4.50
CA LEU A 85 -0.46 -14.14 3.72
C LEU A 85 -1.28 -13.04 3.06
N ILE A 86 -1.63 -13.26 1.79
CA ILE A 86 -2.46 -12.35 1.01
C ILE A 86 -3.86 -12.94 0.88
N SER A 87 -4.87 -12.19 1.35
CA SER A 87 -6.27 -12.60 1.21
C SER A 87 -6.68 -12.77 -0.27
N PRO A 88 -7.44 -13.82 -0.63
CA PRO A 88 -8.01 -13.97 -1.97
C PRO A 88 -8.91 -12.80 -2.39
N LYS A 89 -9.48 -12.05 -1.43
CA LYS A 89 -10.29 -10.84 -1.68
C LYS A 89 -9.45 -9.70 -2.29
N ALA A 90 -8.13 -9.67 -2.09
CA ALA A 90 -7.22 -8.62 -2.59
C ALA A 90 -6.87 -8.80 -4.09
N LYS A 91 -7.89 -8.92 -4.95
CA LYS A 91 -7.74 -9.29 -6.38
C LYS A 91 -6.82 -8.33 -7.16
N VAL A 92 -6.96 -7.02 -6.94
CA VAL A 92 -6.18 -6.00 -7.65
C VAL A 92 -4.70 -6.07 -7.25
N TRP A 93 -4.45 -6.19 -5.95
CA TRP A 93 -3.08 -6.29 -5.45
C TRP A 93 -2.39 -7.57 -5.91
N ARG A 94 -3.08 -8.71 -5.85
CA ARG A 94 -2.58 -9.99 -6.40
C ARG A 94 -2.22 -9.89 -7.88
N LYS A 95 -3.05 -9.22 -8.70
CA LYS A 95 -2.73 -8.97 -10.11
C LYS A 95 -1.53 -8.04 -10.30
N GLY A 96 -1.40 -7.03 -9.44
CA GLY A 96 -0.22 -6.16 -9.41
C GLY A 96 1.07 -6.94 -9.14
N LEU A 97 1.07 -7.78 -8.10
CA LEU A 97 2.22 -8.63 -7.74
C LEU A 97 2.52 -9.71 -8.78
N ALA A 98 1.51 -10.23 -9.49
CA ALA A 98 1.69 -11.23 -10.54
C ALA A 98 2.26 -10.67 -11.86
N GLY A 99 2.76 -9.44 -11.88
CA GLY A 99 3.37 -8.80 -13.05
C GLY A 99 2.58 -7.62 -13.61
N GLY A 100 1.44 -7.26 -13.00
CA GLY A 100 0.70 -6.04 -13.34
C GLY A 100 1.45 -4.76 -12.95
N PHE A 101 2.38 -4.82 -12.00
CA PHE A 101 3.31 -3.75 -11.66
C PHE A 101 4.74 -4.21 -11.96
N ASN A 102 5.28 -3.79 -13.11
CA ASN A 102 6.58 -4.25 -13.62
C ASN A 102 7.42 -3.10 -14.18
N TYR A 103 8.71 -3.39 -14.39
CA TYR A 103 9.60 -2.52 -15.14
C TYR A 103 9.40 -2.76 -16.63
N LYS A 104 9.14 -1.70 -17.40
CA LYS A 104 9.01 -1.80 -18.85
C LYS A 104 10.38 -2.05 -19.47
N ARG A 105 10.45 -3.04 -20.38
CA ARG A 105 11.65 -3.29 -21.19
C ARG A 105 11.79 -2.19 -22.24
N VAL A 106 12.97 -1.60 -22.33
CA VAL A 106 13.37 -0.69 -23.39
C VAL A 106 13.90 -1.55 -24.53
N GLN A 107 13.26 -1.49 -25.70
CA GLN A 107 13.80 -2.17 -26.88
C GLN A 107 14.99 -1.37 -27.41
N VAL A 108 16.19 -1.77 -27.01
CA VAL A 108 17.44 -1.34 -27.65
C VAL A 108 17.94 -2.50 -28.48
N ALA A 109 18.24 -2.28 -29.76
CA ALA A 109 18.74 -3.32 -30.64
C ALA A 109 20.03 -3.92 -30.06
N GLY A 110 19.97 -5.21 -29.69
CA GLY A 110 21.12 -5.99 -29.21
C GLY A 110 21.33 -6.06 -27.70
N ASP A 111 20.52 -5.39 -26.86
CA ASP A 111 20.74 -5.35 -25.41
C ASP A 111 19.43 -5.28 -24.61
N GLU A 112 19.24 -6.15 -23.60
CA GLU A 112 18.05 -6.11 -22.74
C GLU A 112 18.20 -5.01 -21.68
N ARG A 113 17.73 -3.80 -21.99
CA ARG A 113 17.63 -2.71 -21.01
C ARG A 113 16.21 -2.60 -20.46
N TYR A 114 16.09 -2.30 -19.18
CA TYR A 114 14.82 -2.02 -18.51
C TYR A 114 14.81 -0.55 -18.07
N HIS A 115 13.63 0.05 -17.99
CA HIS A 115 13.49 1.38 -17.40
C HIS A 115 13.93 1.37 -15.93
N ASP A 116 14.61 2.42 -15.48
CA ASP A 116 15.02 2.59 -14.08
C ASP A 116 13.82 2.74 -13.12
N MET A 117 12.65 3.12 -13.65
CA MET A 117 11.41 3.28 -12.89
C MET A 117 10.33 2.31 -13.36
N PRO A 118 9.54 1.76 -12.42
CA PRO A 118 8.43 0.88 -12.76
C PRO A 118 7.30 1.64 -13.45
N ASP A 119 6.52 0.95 -14.27
CA ASP A 119 5.39 1.55 -14.98
C ASP A 119 4.26 1.91 -13.99
N LYS A 120 3.99 3.21 -13.84
CA LYS A 120 2.85 3.68 -13.03
C LYS A 120 1.56 3.37 -13.76
N ASN A 121 0.71 2.57 -13.13
CA ASN A 121 -0.56 2.15 -13.69
C ASN A 121 -1.60 1.93 -12.59
N ARG A 122 -2.81 1.49 -12.95
CA ARG A 122 -3.88 1.22 -11.99
C ARG A 122 -3.51 0.23 -10.87
N TYR A 123 -2.50 -0.60 -11.07
CA TYR A 123 -2.00 -1.54 -10.06
C TYR A 123 -0.92 -0.90 -9.18
N SER A 124 -0.14 0.06 -9.69
CA SER A 124 0.92 0.72 -8.92
C SER A 124 0.35 1.37 -7.66
N HIS A 125 -0.76 2.12 -7.75
CA HIS A 125 -1.37 2.77 -6.59
C HIS A 125 -1.71 1.81 -5.45
N VAL A 126 -2.26 0.64 -5.77
CA VAL A 126 -2.62 -0.38 -4.77
C VAL A 126 -1.38 -1.06 -4.20
N CYS A 127 -0.38 -1.34 -5.04
CA CYS A 127 0.88 -1.90 -4.60
C CYS A 127 1.64 -0.94 -3.69
N GLU A 128 1.76 0.33 -4.07
CA GLU A 128 2.44 1.37 -3.27
C GLU A 128 1.72 1.61 -1.94
N ALA A 129 0.38 1.62 -1.92
CA ALA A 129 -0.39 1.68 -0.68
C ALA A 129 -0.10 0.49 0.25
N ALA A 130 0.03 -0.72 -0.30
CA ALA A 130 0.42 -1.90 0.47
C ALA A 130 1.88 -1.79 0.99
N GLU A 131 2.80 -1.24 0.19
CA GLU A 131 4.19 -1.03 0.59
C GLU A 131 4.27 -0.12 1.82
N TYR A 132 3.54 1.00 1.81
CA TYR A 132 3.47 1.92 2.95
C TYR A 132 2.86 1.26 4.19
N GLY A 133 1.79 0.48 4.02
CA GLY A 133 1.18 -0.25 5.12
C GLY A 133 2.14 -1.25 5.77
N LEU A 134 2.90 -1.99 4.94
CA LEU A 134 3.85 -3.01 5.41
C LEU A 134 5.14 -2.42 5.99
N MET A 135 5.43 -1.15 5.77
CA MET A 135 6.51 -0.46 6.49
C MET A 135 6.16 -0.14 7.96
N MET A 136 4.90 -0.27 8.35
CA MET A 136 4.41 -0.03 9.71
C MET A 136 4.34 -1.33 10.54
N ALA A 137 4.61 -2.47 9.91
CA ALA A 137 4.48 -3.81 10.49
C ALA A 137 5.75 -4.27 11.21
#